data_AF-A0A7K4FPL1-F1
#
_entry.id   AF-A0A7K4FPL1-F1
#
_cell.length_a   1.000
_cell.length_b   1.000
_cell.length_c   1.000
_cell.angle_alpha   90.00
_cell.angle_beta   90.00
_cell.angle_gamma   90.00
#
_symmetry.space_group_name_H-M   'P 1'
#
loop_
_entity.id
_entity.type
_entity.pdbx_description
1 polymer ?
#
loop_
_entity_poly.entity_id
_entity_poly.type
_entity_poly.pdbx_seq_one_letter_code
_entity_poly.pdbx_strand_id
1 'polypeptide(L)'
;MFNNQGTLINSIESLSKINIEKQFLIVDNFSTDGTYELLGKIKEKYNIVIKRIKCSRGSGRQIAMEIGYDKATNEDLFMTFDLDTTYTSRFVTLIEYGVKILNHNEIFLNQLCFKQTNFKVKWKDLNNGEDWERMANFLYSGYRITNVREKYYDLGNNYAGRKREKRYATGINYYRRIIKNQIDLFRGWNISSYKNLKRFMEYADAKSSHFIPLLLILIYIKLFNHVYKYSDEINILYVKHKMEFINAPYTDQ
;
A
#
# COMPACT_ATOMS: atom_id res chain seq x y z
N MET A 1 2.92 9.60 5.86
CA MET A 1 4.22 9.18 6.44
C MET A 1 4.28 9.55 7.92
N PHE A 2 5.19 8.95 8.70
CA PHE A 2 5.38 9.28 10.12
C PHE A 2 6.74 8.77 10.60
N ASN A 3 7.57 9.67 11.11
CA ASN A 3 8.91 9.39 11.64
C ASN A 3 9.80 8.58 10.68
N ASN A 4 10.10 9.21 9.54
CA ASN A 4 10.85 8.64 8.41
C ASN A 4 12.20 9.35 8.17
N GLN A 5 12.71 10.13 9.13
CA GLN A 5 13.87 11.00 8.92
C GLN A 5 15.08 10.25 8.33
N GLY A 6 15.36 9.05 8.86
CA GLY A 6 16.53 8.25 8.48
C GLY A 6 16.46 7.59 7.10
N THR A 7 15.29 7.54 6.46
CA THR A 7 15.09 6.88 5.15
C THR A 7 14.60 7.83 4.06
N LEU A 8 14.08 9.00 4.44
CA LEU A 8 13.37 9.90 3.54
C LEU A 8 14.20 10.30 2.31
N ILE A 9 15.44 10.76 2.50
CA ILE A 9 16.29 11.24 1.40
C ILE A 9 16.54 10.13 0.39
N ASN A 10 17.02 8.97 0.85
CA ASN A 10 17.30 7.82 -0.03
C ASN A 10 16.04 7.36 -0.78
N SER A 11 14.89 7.37 -0.12
CA SER A 11 13.62 7.02 -0.74
C SER A 11 13.25 7.99 -1.87
N ILE A 12 13.22 9.29 -1.60
CA ILE A 12 12.90 10.32 -2.61
C ILE A 12 13.93 10.33 -3.73
N GLU A 13 15.22 10.21 -3.43
CA GLU A 13 16.31 10.16 -4.43
C GLU A 13 16.24 8.92 -5.31
N SER A 14 15.79 7.78 -4.79
CA SER A 14 15.60 6.60 -5.63
C SER A 14 14.38 6.75 -6.56
N LEU A 15 13.28 7.35 -6.08
CA LEU A 15 12.09 7.61 -6.89
C LEU A 15 12.26 8.77 -7.89
N SER A 16 13.14 9.73 -7.59
CA SER A 16 13.43 10.85 -8.49
C SER A 16 14.08 10.38 -9.79
N LYS A 17 14.73 9.21 -9.80
CA LYS A 17 15.33 8.58 -10.98
C LYS A 17 14.34 8.09 -12.05
N ILE A 18 13.06 7.94 -11.73
CA ILE A 18 12.02 7.61 -12.72
C ILE A 18 11.95 8.75 -13.74
N ASN A 19 12.34 8.54 -14.99
CA ASN A 19 12.49 9.63 -15.95
C ASN A 19 11.15 10.05 -16.59
N ILE A 20 10.26 10.58 -15.75
CA ILE A 20 8.96 11.15 -16.12
C ILE A 20 8.72 12.42 -15.31
N GLU A 21 7.98 13.37 -15.88
CA GLU A 21 7.49 14.52 -15.11
C GLU A 21 6.61 14.02 -13.96
N LYS A 22 6.88 14.51 -12.74
CA LYS A 22 6.18 14.03 -11.55
C LYS A 22 6.15 15.08 -10.45
N GLN A 23 5.18 14.92 -9.56
CA GLN A 23 5.05 15.67 -8.31
C GLN A 23 4.84 14.68 -7.16
N PHE A 24 5.57 14.85 -6.07
CA PHE A 24 5.36 14.02 -4.87
C PHE A 24 4.30 14.66 -3.99
N LEU A 25 3.21 13.93 -3.73
CA LEU A 25 2.13 14.34 -2.85
C LEU A 25 2.28 13.66 -1.49
N ILE A 26 2.65 14.42 -0.47
CA ILE A 26 3.08 13.88 0.81
C ILE A 26 2.20 14.40 1.95
N VAL A 27 1.67 13.47 2.75
CA VAL A 27 0.98 13.77 4.01
C VAL A 27 1.88 13.38 5.17
N ASP A 28 2.33 14.35 5.96
CA ASP A 28 3.04 14.15 7.23
C ASP A 28 2.05 14.05 8.39
N ASN A 29 2.09 12.96 9.14
CA ASN A 29 1.21 12.73 10.30
C ASN A 29 1.79 13.31 11.60
N PHE A 30 2.26 14.56 11.54
CA PHE A 30 2.94 15.24 12.65
C PHE A 30 4.14 14.44 13.16
N SER A 31 5.10 14.14 12.27
CA SER A 31 6.35 13.50 12.68
C SER A 31 7.10 14.36 13.70
N THR A 32 7.79 13.71 14.64
CA THR A 32 8.49 14.35 15.77
C THR A 32 10.01 14.12 15.73
N ASP A 33 10.52 13.51 14.67
CA ASP A 33 11.92 13.12 14.49
C ASP A 33 12.66 14.02 13.49
N GLY A 34 12.13 15.21 13.16
CA GLY A 34 12.73 16.08 12.15
C GLY A 34 12.34 15.76 10.69
N THR A 35 11.48 14.76 10.44
CA THR A 35 11.02 14.39 9.09
C THR A 35 10.38 15.57 8.35
N TYR A 36 9.52 16.34 9.01
CA TYR A 36 8.78 17.44 8.37
C TYR A 36 9.70 18.58 7.96
N GLU A 37 10.64 18.92 8.84
CA GLU A 37 11.66 19.95 8.64
C GLU A 37 12.58 19.56 7.48
N LEU A 38 12.93 18.26 7.39
CA LEU A 38 13.72 17.73 6.28
C LEU A 38 12.97 17.83 4.94
N LEU A 39 11.68 17.47 4.89
CA LEU A 39 10.84 17.67 3.70
C LEU A 39 10.82 19.13 3.25
N GLY A 40 10.69 20.06 4.20
CA GLY A 40 10.71 21.50 3.92
C GLY A 40 11.98 21.97 3.23
N LYS A 41 13.13 21.36 3.53
CA LYS A 41 14.43 21.67 2.89
C LYS A 41 14.55 21.13 1.47
N ILE A 42 13.89 20.02 1.16
CA ILE A 42 14.04 19.34 -0.14
C ILE A 42 12.86 19.52 -1.09
N LYS A 43 11.78 20.20 -0.65
CA LYS A 43 10.52 20.26 -1.40
C LYS A 43 10.65 20.88 -2.79
N GLU A 44 11.43 21.94 -2.92
CA GLU A 44 11.62 22.62 -4.21
C GLU A 44 12.47 21.76 -5.15
N LYS A 45 13.52 21.12 -4.61
CA LYS A 45 14.43 20.25 -5.38
C LYS A 45 13.70 19.09 -6.06
N TYR A 46 12.69 18.53 -5.40
CA TYR A 46 12.00 17.32 -5.87
C TYR A 46 10.54 17.56 -6.27
N ASN A 47 10.06 18.81 -6.37
CA ASN A 47 8.65 19.11 -6.64
C ASN A 47 7.70 18.38 -5.66
N ILE A 48 7.85 18.64 -4.36
CA ILE A 48 7.03 18.04 -3.30
C ILE A 48 5.93 19.01 -2.87
N VAL A 49 4.69 18.53 -2.88
CA VAL A 49 3.58 19.14 -2.16
C VAL A 49 3.40 18.41 -0.84
N ILE A 50 3.56 19.14 0.26
CA ILE A 50 3.46 18.59 1.62
C ILE A 50 2.27 19.19 2.37
N LYS A 51 1.47 18.33 3.01
CA LYS A 51 0.48 18.72 4.02
C LYS A 51 0.78 18.05 5.35
N ARG A 52 0.73 18.80 6.44
CA ARG A 52 0.81 18.27 7.81
C ARG A 52 -0.59 18.10 8.37
N ILE A 53 -1.03 16.86 8.55
CA ILE A 53 -2.41 16.53 8.94
C ILE A 53 -2.38 15.35 9.91
N LYS A 54 -3.12 15.44 11.01
CA LYS A 54 -3.27 14.32 11.93
C LYS A 54 -4.25 13.32 11.32
N CYS A 55 -3.79 12.11 11.07
CA CYS A 55 -4.59 11.10 10.39
C CYS A 55 -4.20 9.67 10.83
N SER A 56 -5.04 8.70 10.50
CA SER A 56 -4.63 7.28 10.54
C SER A 56 -3.70 6.95 9.36
N ARG A 57 -3.13 5.74 9.35
CA ARG A 57 -2.26 5.31 8.24
C ARG A 57 -3.05 5.16 6.94
N GLY A 58 -4.23 4.54 7.01
CA GLY A 58 -5.10 4.32 5.85
C GLY A 58 -5.63 5.63 5.27
N SER A 59 -6.22 6.49 6.11
CA SER A 59 -6.73 7.80 5.67
C SER A 59 -5.63 8.70 5.08
N GLY A 60 -4.41 8.65 5.61
CA GLY A 60 -3.28 9.41 5.06
C GLY A 60 -2.99 9.11 3.59
N ARG A 61 -3.22 7.86 3.12
CA ARG A 61 -3.07 7.50 1.70
C ARG A 61 -4.14 8.16 0.84
N GLN A 62 -5.40 8.11 1.29
CA GLN A 62 -6.51 8.76 0.59
C GLN A 62 -6.31 10.27 0.50
N ILE A 63 -5.95 10.91 1.62
CA ILE A 63 -5.71 12.35 1.68
C ILE A 63 -4.57 12.74 0.72
N ALA A 64 -3.49 11.96 0.67
CA ALA A 64 -2.37 12.24 -0.23
C ALA A 64 -2.79 12.27 -1.70
N MET A 65 -3.67 11.35 -2.12
CA MET A 65 -4.23 11.37 -3.47
C MET A 65 -5.10 12.61 -3.68
N GLU A 66 -5.99 12.91 -2.73
CA GLU A 66 -6.93 14.04 -2.82
C GLU A 66 -6.24 15.41 -2.96
N ILE A 67 -5.00 15.56 -2.47
CA ILE A 67 -4.19 16.77 -2.69
C ILE A 67 -4.00 17.07 -4.18
N GLY A 68 -3.82 16.05 -5.01
CA GLY A 68 -3.56 16.19 -6.44
C GLY A 68 -4.81 16.19 -7.32
N TYR A 69 -5.99 15.94 -6.75
CA TYR A 69 -7.19 15.67 -7.54
C TYR A 69 -7.58 16.84 -8.46
N ASP A 70 -7.63 18.06 -7.93
CA ASP A 70 -8.09 19.24 -8.70
C ASP A 70 -7.08 19.68 -9.76
N LYS A 71 -5.79 19.36 -9.58
CA LYS A 71 -4.71 19.75 -10.49
C LYS A 71 -4.48 18.72 -11.60
N ALA A 72 -4.81 17.46 -11.35
CA ALA A 72 -4.61 16.39 -12.30
C ALA A 72 -5.74 16.33 -13.35
N THR A 73 -5.38 15.99 -14.58
CA THR A 73 -6.27 15.58 -15.66
C THR A 73 -6.59 14.09 -15.56
N ASN A 74 -7.53 13.59 -16.37
CA ASN A 74 -7.84 12.15 -16.41
C ASN A 74 -6.70 11.30 -17.01
N GLU A 75 -5.77 11.95 -17.70
CA GLU A 75 -4.58 11.33 -18.32
C GLU A 75 -3.40 11.21 -17.34
N ASP A 76 -3.47 11.90 -16.20
CA ASP A 76 -2.42 11.80 -15.19
C ASP A 76 -2.48 10.47 -14.45
N LEU A 77 -1.30 9.93 -14.18
CA LEU A 77 -1.11 8.68 -13.47
C LEU A 77 -0.87 8.93 -11.97
N PHE A 78 -1.48 8.08 -11.14
CA PHE A 78 -1.30 8.09 -9.70
C PHE A 78 -0.71 6.76 -9.24
N MET A 79 0.22 6.85 -8.30
CA MET A 79 0.88 5.70 -7.69
C MET A 79 1.28 6.02 -6.26
N THR A 80 1.24 5.04 -5.37
CA THR A 80 1.59 5.22 -3.96
C THR A 80 2.93 4.58 -3.66
N PHE A 81 3.78 5.25 -2.88
CA PHE A 81 5.07 4.72 -2.45
C PHE A 81 5.24 4.81 -0.94
N ASP A 82 5.91 3.81 -0.38
CA ASP A 82 6.38 3.83 1.00
C ASP A 82 7.69 4.64 1.07
N LEU A 83 7.75 5.64 1.96
CA LEU A 83 8.92 6.53 2.15
C LEU A 83 9.94 5.99 3.17
N ASP A 84 9.78 4.74 3.59
CA ASP A 84 10.79 3.95 4.30
C ASP A 84 11.49 2.92 3.42
N THR A 85 11.29 3.02 2.10
CA THR A 85 11.88 2.10 1.12
C THR A 85 12.81 2.83 0.15
N THR A 86 13.97 2.26 -0.12
CA THR A 86 14.87 2.67 -1.21
C THR A 86 14.60 1.76 -2.41
N TYR A 87 14.37 2.36 -3.58
CA TYR A 87 14.00 1.63 -4.79
C TYR A 87 15.23 1.43 -5.70
N THR A 88 15.37 0.25 -6.29
CA THR A 88 16.49 -0.06 -7.19
C THR A 88 16.27 0.53 -8.59
N SER A 89 17.32 0.56 -9.42
CA SER A 89 17.20 0.90 -10.84
C SER A 89 16.24 -0.05 -11.57
N ARG A 90 16.25 -1.34 -11.21
CA ARG A 90 15.31 -2.32 -11.73
C ARG A 90 13.87 -1.91 -11.46
N PHE A 91 13.55 -1.53 -10.22
CA PHE A 91 12.22 -1.04 -9.88
C PHE A 91 11.87 0.24 -10.65
N VAL A 92 12.81 1.18 -10.77
CA VAL A 92 12.60 2.44 -11.51
C VAL A 92 12.20 2.18 -12.96
N THR A 93 12.95 1.37 -13.69
CA THR A 93 12.65 1.08 -15.10
C THR A 93 11.33 0.29 -15.25
N LEU A 94 10.88 -0.45 -14.21
CA LEU A 94 9.61 -1.15 -14.25
C LEU A 94 8.44 -0.16 -14.24
N ILE A 95 8.58 0.93 -13.48
CA ILE A 95 7.58 2.00 -13.47
C ILE A 95 7.54 2.70 -14.82
N GLU A 96 8.70 3.03 -15.39
CA GLU A 96 8.77 3.64 -16.72
C GLU A 96 8.16 2.75 -17.81
N TYR A 97 8.38 1.45 -17.73
CA TYR A 97 7.72 0.48 -18.61
C TYR A 97 6.21 0.45 -18.39
N GLY A 98 5.77 0.40 -17.13
CA GLY A 98 4.36 0.45 -16.75
C GLY A 98 3.64 1.67 -17.32
N VAL A 99 4.22 2.87 -17.16
CA VAL A 99 3.69 4.13 -17.72
C VAL A 99 3.45 4.05 -19.23
N LYS A 100 4.28 3.33 -19.98
CA LYS A 100 4.18 3.22 -21.44
C LYS A 100 3.10 2.25 -21.91
N ILE A 101 2.79 1.21 -21.13
CA ILE A 101 1.88 0.14 -21.55
C ILE A 101 0.48 0.26 -20.94
N LEU A 102 0.33 1.10 -19.91
CA LEU A 102 -0.88 1.15 -19.10
C LEU A 102 -2.06 1.69 -19.90
N ASN A 103 -3.18 0.97 -19.85
CA ASN A 103 -4.45 1.45 -20.37
C ASN A 103 -5.36 1.97 -19.26
N HIS A 104 -6.37 2.78 -19.62
CA HIS A 104 -7.31 3.37 -18.66
C HIS A 104 -8.04 2.38 -17.74
N ASN A 105 -8.24 1.13 -18.20
CA ASN A 105 -8.92 0.06 -17.45
C ASN A 105 -7.95 -0.92 -16.78
N GLU A 106 -6.67 -0.56 -16.65
CA GLU A 106 -5.64 -1.39 -16.05
C GLU A 106 -5.04 -0.75 -14.81
N ILE A 107 -4.67 -1.62 -13.87
CA ILE A 107 -3.87 -1.31 -12.70
C ILE A 107 -2.55 -2.04 -12.87
N PHE A 108 -1.46 -1.29 -12.82
CA PHE A 108 -0.12 -1.86 -12.85
C PHE A 108 0.52 -1.82 -11.47
N LEU A 109 1.59 -2.59 -11.31
CA LEU A 109 2.57 -2.60 -10.21
C LEU A 109 2.35 -1.50 -9.15
N ASN A 110 2.14 -1.91 -7.90
CA ASN A 110 1.98 -0.99 -6.76
C ASN A 110 0.91 0.10 -7.03
N GLN A 111 -0.18 -0.34 -7.67
CA GLN A 111 -1.42 0.39 -7.94
C GLN A 111 -1.26 1.63 -8.83
N LEU A 112 -0.25 1.63 -9.72
CA LEU A 112 -0.11 2.62 -10.78
C LEU A 112 -1.34 2.54 -11.71
N CYS A 113 -2.11 3.63 -11.79
CA CYS A 113 -3.25 3.74 -12.68
C CYS A 113 -3.64 5.21 -12.91
N PHE A 114 -4.43 5.45 -13.97
CA PHE A 114 -4.96 6.77 -14.29
C PHE A 114 -5.82 7.34 -13.18
N LYS A 115 -5.83 8.68 -13.04
CA LYS A 115 -6.66 9.43 -12.08
C LYS A 115 -8.09 8.89 -12.05
N GLN A 116 -8.76 8.81 -13.20
CA GLN A 116 -10.16 8.39 -13.26
C GLN A 116 -10.41 7.02 -12.58
N THR A 117 -9.45 6.12 -12.69
CA THR A 117 -9.51 4.77 -12.11
C THR A 117 -9.12 4.81 -10.63
N ASN A 118 -8.04 5.52 -10.31
CA ASN A 118 -7.51 5.65 -8.96
C ASN A 118 -8.53 6.27 -7.98
N PHE A 119 -9.32 7.24 -8.45
CA PHE A 119 -10.33 7.93 -7.62
C PHE A 119 -11.70 7.25 -7.59
N LYS A 120 -12.00 6.33 -8.52
CA LYS A 120 -13.19 5.46 -8.43
C LYS A 120 -13.05 4.43 -7.30
N VAL A 121 -11.84 3.92 -7.07
CA VAL A 121 -11.55 2.94 -6.01
C VAL A 121 -10.70 3.59 -4.92
N LYS A 122 -11.38 4.18 -3.94
CA LYS A 122 -10.75 4.87 -2.80
C LYS A 122 -10.03 3.92 -1.84
N TRP A 123 -8.99 4.41 -1.18
CA TRP A 123 -8.39 3.69 -0.05
C TRP A 123 -9.36 3.58 1.11
N LYS A 124 -9.38 2.41 1.76
CA LYS A 124 -10.05 2.23 3.04
C LYS A 124 -9.13 2.61 4.19
N ASP A 125 -9.74 3.02 5.30
CA ASP A 125 -9.00 3.30 6.51
C ASP A 125 -8.59 1.99 7.23
N LEU A 126 -7.53 1.38 6.70
CA LEU A 126 -6.92 0.15 7.17
C LEU A 126 -5.42 0.40 7.41
N ASN A 127 -4.91 -0.14 8.53
CA ASN A 127 -3.47 -0.12 8.80
C ASN A 127 -2.72 -1.27 8.14
N ASN A 128 -3.41 -2.37 7.84
CA ASN A 128 -2.87 -3.60 7.26
C ASN A 128 -3.94 -4.27 6.40
N GLY A 129 -3.52 -4.97 5.34
CA GLY A 129 -4.41 -5.60 4.37
C GLY A 129 -5.07 -4.62 3.39
N GLU A 130 -4.69 -3.34 3.44
CA GLU A 130 -5.21 -2.27 2.60
C GLU A 130 -4.93 -2.48 1.11
N ASP A 131 -3.75 -3.00 0.76
CA ASP A 131 -3.37 -3.17 -0.64
C ASP A 131 -4.23 -4.27 -1.29
N TRP A 132 -4.39 -5.39 -0.60
CA TRP A 132 -5.20 -6.52 -1.07
C TRP A 132 -6.69 -6.20 -1.09
N GLU A 133 -7.18 -5.41 -0.13
CA GLU A 133 -8.54 -4.87 -0.17
C GLU A 133 -8.75 -4.03 -1.42
N ARG A 134 -7.85 -3.07 -1.66
CA ARG A 134 -7.99 -2.15 -2.77
C ARG A 134 -7.85 -2.84 -4.12
N MET A 135 -6.90 -3.77 -4.26
CA MET A 135 -6.75 -4.60 -5.46
C MET A 135 -7.98 -5.49 -5.72
N ALA A 136 -8.56 -6.09 -4.68
CA ALA A 136 -9.79 -6.87 -4.84
C ALA A 136 -10.96 -5.98 -5.29
N ASN A 137 -11.04 -4.75 -4.76
CA ASN A 137 -12.05 -3.78 -5.16
C ASN A 137 -11.88 -3.32 -6.62
N PHE A 138 -10.64 -3.11 -7.09
CA PHE A 138 -10.37 -2.85 -8.51
C PHE A 138 -10.91 -3.98 -9.40
N LEU A 139 -10.57 -5.23 -9.10
CA LEU A 139 -11.06 -6.39 -9.86
C LEU A 139 -12.59 -6.53 -9.81
N TYR A 140 -13.19 -6.30 -8.65
CA TYR A 140 -14.65 -6.31 -8.49
C TYR A 140 -15.34 -5.21 -9.30
N SER A 141 -14.68 -4.06 -9.43
CA SER A 141 -15.16 -2.92 -10.21
C SER A 141 -14.90 -3.04 -11.72
N GLY A 142 -14.40 -4.19 -12.19
CA GLY A 142 -14.20 -4.48 -13.61
C GLY A 142 -12.84 -4.06 -14.18
N TYR A 143 -11.90 -3.66 -13.35
CA TYR A 143 -10.53 -3.33 -13.80
C TYR A 143 -9.67 -4.59 -13.92
N ARG A 144 -8.70 -4.54 -14.83
CA ARG A 144 -7.66 -5.58 -14.95
C ARG A 144 -6.46 -5.20 -14.09
N ILE A 145 -5.82 -6.20 -13.48
CA ILE A 145 -4.58 -6.00 -12.72
C ILE A 145 -3.47 -6.75 -13.44
N THR A 146 -2.47 -6.00 -13.89
CA THR A 146 -1.26 -6.54 -14.50
C THR A 146 -0.09 -6.31 -13.57
N ASN A 147 0.71 -7.35 -13.37
CA ASN A 147 1.83 -7.30 -12.47
C ASN A 147 3.04 -8.03 -13.06
N VAL A 148 4.19 -7.85 -12.44
CA VAL A 148 5.42 -8.57 -12.77
C VAL A 148 5.65 -9.66 -11.73
N ARG A 149 6.43 -10.68 -12.09
CA ARG A 149 6.81 -11.74 -11.15
C ARG A 149 7.67 -11.17 -10.01
N GLU A 150 7.57 -11.78 -8.83
CA GLU A 150 8.25 -11.31 -7.61
C GLU A 150 9.78 -11.16 -7.78
N LYS A 151 10.41 -11.99 -8.61
CA LYS A 151 11.85 -11.88 -8.94
C LYS A 151 12.27 -10.52 -9.53
N TYR A 152 11.31 -9.73 -10.01
CA TYR A 152 11.55 -8.40 -10.56
C TYR A 152 11.40 -7.28 -9.51
N TYR A 153 10.83 -7.58 -8.34
CA TYR A 153 10.70 -6.64 -7.22
C TYR A 153 11.98 -6.62 -6.40
N ASP A 154 12.98 -5.91 -6.89
CA ASP A 154 14.21 -5.69 -6.14
C ASP A 154 14.13 -4.36 -5.39
N LEU A 155 14.04 -4.42 -4.05
CA LEU A 155 14.00 -3.25 -3.16
C LEU A 155 15.32 -3.15 -2.41
N GLY A 156 15.89 -1.95 -2.34
CA GLY A 156 17.22 -1.72 -1.78
C GLY A 156 17.30 -1.81 -0.25
N ASN A 157 16.16 -1.89 0.45
CA ASN A 157 16.12 -2.12 1.90
C ASN A 157 14.88 -2.91 2.34
N ASN A 158 15.06 -3.83 3.30
CA ASN A 158 13.99 -4.61 3.91
C ASN A 158 13.68 -4.09 5.33
N TYR A 159 13.01 -2.94 5.44
CA TYR A 159 12.40 -2.50 6.71
C TYR A 159 11.07 -3.25 6.96
N ALA A 160 11.12 -4.58 7.03
CA ALA A 160 9.95 -5.41 7.30
C ALA A 160 9.85 -5.79 8.80
N GLY A 161 8.64 -5.78 9.35
CA GLY A 161 8.30 -6.50 10.58
C GLY A 161 8.04 -5.66 11.83
N ARG A 162 7.99 -6.34 13.00
CA ARG A 162 7.56 -5.81 14.31
C ARG A 162 8.32 -4.56 14.78
N LYS A 163 9.58 -4.40 14.35
CA LYS A 163 10.38 -3.22 14.67
C LYS A 163 9.85 -1.95 13.98
N ARG A 164 9.21 -2.07 12.81
CA ARG A 164 8.56 -0.96 12.07
C ARG A 164 7.41 -0.34 12.87
N GLU A 165 6.61 -1.19 13.53
CA GLU A 165 5.43 -0.74 14.28
C GLU A 165 5.81 0.06 15.53
N LYS A 166 7.00 -0.16 16.10
CA LYS A 166 7.51 0.60 17.26
C LYS A 166 7.71 2.09 16.97
N ARG A 167 7.85 2.48 15.68
CA ARG A 167 7.92 3.90 15.29
C ARG A 167 6.62 4.64 15.61
N TYR A 168 5.48 3.95 15.58
CA TYR A 168 4.16 4.55 15.72
C TYR A 168 3.62 4.50 17.14
N ALA A 169 4.06 3.54 17.95
CA ALA A 169 3.58 3.36 19.31
C ALA A 169 4.56 2.56 20.17
N THR A 170 4.60 2.87 21.46
CA THR A 170 5.36 2.18 22.50
C THR A 170 4.43 1.72 23.64
N GLY A 171 4.91 0.83 24.51
CA GLY A 171 4.16 0.35 25.68
C GLY A 171 2.80 -0.27 25.35
N ILE A 172 1.76 0.08 26.10
CA ILE A 172 0.40 -0.47 25.89
C ILE A 172 -0.20 -0.10 24.53
N ASN A 173 0.15 1.08 24.01
CA ASN A 173 -0.34 1.54 22.71
C ASN A 173 0.25 0.72 21.56
N TYR A 174 1.45 0.15 21.74
CA TYR A 174 2.01 -0.80 20.77
C TYR A 174 1.15 -2.06 20.65
N TYR A 175 0.75 -2.67 21.76
CA TYR A 175 -0.09 -3.87 21.73
C TYR A 175 -1.49 -3.60 21.15
N ARG A 176 -2.11 -2.46 21.52
CA ARG A 176 -3.35 -2.00 20.90
C ARG A 176 -3.22 -1.88 19.39
N ARG A 177 -2.09 -1.35 18.91
CA ARG A 177 -1.80 -1.24 17.48
C ARG A 177 -1.62 -2.59 16.80
N ILE A 178 -0.93 -3.55 17.43
CA ILE A 178 -0.81 -4.90 16.89
C ILE A 178 -2.18 -5.57 16.74
N ILE A 179 -3.06 -5.44 17.75
CA ILE A 179 -4.43 -5.97 17.68
C ILE A 179 -5.22 -5.28 16.56
N LYS A 180 -5.15 -3.94 16.47
CA LYS A 180 -5.78 -3.18 15.37
C LYS A 180 -5.29 -3.64 14.00
N ASN A 181 -4.00 -3.90 13.84
CA ASN A 181 -3.44 -4.38 12.58
C ASN A 181 -3.98 -5.78 12.22
N GLN A 182 -4.23 -6.66 13.20
CA GLN A 182 -4.86 -7.96 12.94
C GLN A 182 -6.34 -7.81 12.58
N ILE A 183 -7.07 -6.94 13.29
CA ILE A 183 -8.46 -6.63 12.95
C ILE A 183 -8.55 -6.09 11.53
N ASP A 184 -7.72 -5.11 11.17
CA ASP A 184 -7.69 -4.52 9.83
C ASP A 184 -7.30 -5.54 8.76
N LEU A 185 -6.34 -6.43 9.05
CA LEU A 185 -5.97 -7.51 8.15
C LEU A 185 -7.20 -8.39 7.83
N PHE A 186 -7.95 -8.82 8.84
CA PHE A 186 -9.16 -9.62 8.64
C PHE A 186 -10.22 -8.88 7.84
N ARG A 187 -10.42 -7.58 8.14
CA ARG A 187 -11.36 -6.73 7.40
C ARG A 187 -10.95 -6.59 5.94
N GLY A 188 -9.67 -6.32 5.67
CA GLY A 188 -9.12 -6.12 4.33
C GLY A 188 -8.98 -7.41 3.52
N TRP A 189 -8.80 -8.55 4.17
CA TRP A 189 -8.66 -9.86 3.51
C TRP A 189 -9.96 -10.64 3.36
N ASN A 190 -11.11 -10.08 3.75
CA ASN A 190 -12.37 -10.82 3.74
C ASN A 190 -12.39 -12.07 4.65
N ILE A 191 -11.79 -12.00 5.84
CA ILE A 191 -11.83 -13.10 6.82
C ILE A 191 -13.11 -12.96 7.66
N SER A 192 -14.23 -13.37 7.07
CA SER A 192 -15.59 -13.20 7.62
C SER A 192 -16.27 -14.51 8.04
N SER A 193 -15.66 -15.65 7.79
CA SER A 193 -16.21 -16.98 8.08
C SER A 193 -15.14 -17.93 8.61
N TYR A 194 -15.58 -19.01 9.26
CA TYR A 194 -14.66 -20.09 9.69
C TYR A 194 -13.90 -20.70 8.50
N LYS A 195 -14.57 -20.86 7.35
CA LYS A 195 -13.96 -21.31 6.09
C LYS A 195 -12.84 -20.37 5.65
N ASN A 196 -13.06 -19.06 5.69
CA ASN A 196 -12.06 -18.05 5.31
C ASN A 196 -10.93 -17.97 6.33
N LEU A 197 -11.22 -18.16 7.63
CA LEU A 197 -10.20 -18.25 8.66
C LEU A 197 -9.27 -19.44 8.44
N LYS A 198 -9.81 -20.62 8.13
CA LYS A 198 -8.99 -21.79 7.79
C LYS A 198 -8.09 -21.53 6.57
N ARG A 199 -8.68 -21.02 5.48
CA ARG A 199 -7.93 -20.65 4.26
C ARG A 199 -6.84 -19.62 4.55
N PHE A 200 -7.12 -18.63 5.40
CA PHE A 200 -6.13 -17.65 5.84
C PHE A 200 -4.99 -18.32 6.59
N MET A 201 -5.28 -19.21 7.53
CA MET A 201 -4.25 -19.92 8.29
C MET A 201 -3.40 -20.83 7.41
N GLU A 202 -4.01 -21.55 6.48
CA GLU A 202 -3.31 -22.36 5.47
C GLU A 202 -2.40 -21.48 4.62
N TYR A 203 -2.92 -20.37 4.09
CA TYR A 203 -2.15 -19.44 3.27
C TYR A 203 -0.98 -18.78 4.02
N ALA A 204 -1.20 -18.42 5.28
CA ALA A 204 -0.22 -17.74 6.11
C ALA A 204 0.77 -18.69 6.80
N ASP A 205 0.68 -20.00 6.52
CA ASP A 205 1.42 -21.06 7.22
C ASP A 205 1.33 -20.91 8.77
N ALA A 206 0.13 -20.56 9.24
CA ALA A 206 -0.11 -20.26 10.63
C ALA A 206 -0.24 -21.55 11.45
N LYS A 207 0.59 -21.69 12.49
CA LYS A 207 0.51 -22.81 13.44
C LYS A 207 -0.89 -22.93 14.06
N SER A 208 -1.31 -24.15 14.36
CA SER A 208 -2.60 -24.47 15.00
C SER A 208 -2.81 -23.73 16.33
N SER A 209 -1.74 -23.43 17.08
CA SER A 209 -1.79 -22.63 18.31
C SER A 209 -2.32 -21.20 18.12
N HIS A 210 -2.27 -20.67 16.90
CA HIS A 210 -2.84 -19.35 16.59
C HIS A 210 -4.36 -19.40 16.34
N PHE A 211 -4.96 -20.59 16.22
CA PHE A 211 -6.38 -20.72 15.86
C PHE A 211 -7.31 -20.00 16.85
N ILE A 212 -7.13 -20.20 18.16
CA ILE A 212 -8.01 -19.60 19.17
C ILE A 212 -7.92 -18.06 19.18
N PRO A 213 -6.72 -17.43 19.25
CA PRO A 213 -6.61 -15.98 19.13
C PRO A 213 -7.26 -15.41 17.85
N LEU A 214 -7.05 -16.07 16.71
CA LEU A 214 -7.61 -15.64 15.43
C LEU A 214 -9.13 -15.83 15.36
N LEU A 215 -9.66 -16.89 15.98
CA LEU A 215 -11.10 -17.11 16.11
C LEU A 215 -11.75 -16.02 16.97
N LEU A 216 -11.12 -15.60 18.06
CA LEU A 216 -11.61 -14.49 18.88
C LEU A 216 -11.65 -13.16 18.10
N ILE A 217 -10.65 -12.90 17.27
CA ILE A 217 -10.64 -11.74 16.36
C ILE A 217 -11.79 -11.85 15.35
N LEU A 218 -12.01 -13.02 14.76
CA LEU A 218 -13.14 -13.25 13.85
C LEU A 218 -14.49 -12.98 14.53
N ILE A 219 -14.69 -13.47 15.76
CA ILE A 219 -15.91 -13.23 16.53
C ILE A 219 -16.08 -11.73 16.80
N TYR A 220 -15.02 -11.07 17.26
CA TYR A 220 -15.04 -9.62 17.49
C TYR A 220 -15.42 -8.84 16.23
N ILE A 221 -14.87 -9.24 15.07
CA ILE A 221 -15.20 -8.59 13.80
C ILE A 221 -16.66 -8.81 13.44
N LYS A 222 -17.18 -10.03 13.55
CA LYS A 222 -18.59 -10.32 13.25
C LYS A 222 -19.56 -9.50 14.10
N LEU A 223 -19.19 -9.21 15.35
CA LEU A 223 -20.05 -8.47 16.28
C LEU A 223 -19.97 -6.94 16.08
N PHE A 224 -18.79 -6.42 15.72
CA PHE A 224 -18.52 -4.98 15.85
C PHE A 224 -17.97 -4.30 14.60
N ASN A 225 -17.61 -5.05 13.55
CA ASN A 225 -16.92 -4.49 12.40
C ASN A 225 -17.43 -5.02 11.06
N HIS A 226 -17.32 -4.16 10.06
CA HIS A 226 -17.51 -4.51 8.66
C HIS A 226 -16.25 -5.14 8.05
N VAL A 227 -16.44 -6.13 7.18
CA VAL A 227 -15.42 -6.80 6.37
C VAL A 227 -15.62 -6.46 4.89
N TYR A 228 -14.55 -6.12 4.18
CA TYR A 228 -14.60 -5.77 2.75
C TYR A 228 -14.63 -7.04 1.90
N LYS A 229 -15.84 -7.46 1.49
CA LYS A 229 -16.08 -8.68 0.70
C LYS A 229 -16.29 -8.34 -0.78
N TYR A 230 -15.47 -8.94 -1.64
CA TYR A 230 -15.55 -8.80 -3.10
C TYR A 230 -15.74 -10.13 -3.84
N SER A 231 -15.52 -11.25 -3.16
CA SER A 231 -15.79 -12.61 -3.63
C SER A 231 -16.04 -13.54 -2.43
N ASP A 232 -16.30 -14.81 -2.69
CA ASP A 232 -16.36 -15.82 -1.62
C ASP A 232 -14.97 -16.26 -1.13
N GLU A 233 -13.91 -15.87 -1.81
CA GLU A 233 -12.53 -16.10 -1.38
C GLU A 233 -12.03 -14.98 -0.48
N ILE A 234 -10.92 -15.23 0.23
CA ILE A 234 -10.17 -14.16 0.87
C ILE A 234 -9.55 -13.27 -0.22
N ASN A 235 -9.52 -11.96 -0.01
CA ASN A 235 -9.19 -10.99 -1.06
C ASN A 235 -7.82 -11.23 -1.69
N ILE A 236 -6.82 -11.69 -0.91
CA ILE A 236 -5.51 -12.02 -1.46
C ILE A 236 -5.55 -13.17 -2.48
N LEU A 237 -6.35 -14.21 -2.23
CA LEU A 237 -6.48 -15.35 -3.15
C LEU A 237 -7.27 -14.92 -4.39
N TYR A 238 -8.37 -14.18 -4.18
CA TYR A 238 -9.15 -13.61 -5.27
C TYR A 238 -8.31 -12.77 -6.22
N VAL A 239 -7.45 -11.91 -5.67
CA VAL A 239 -6.54 -11.09 -6.45
C VAL A 239 -5.49 -11.94 -7.17
N LYS A 240 -4.85 -12.88 -6.47
CA LYS A 240 -3.83 -13.77 -7.08
C LYS A 240 -4.39 -14.62 -8.23
N HIS A 241 -5.63 -15.08 -8.12
CA HIS A 241 -6.27 -15.89 -9.17
C HIS A 241 -6.63 -15.08 -10.43
N LYS A 242 -6.87 -13.77 -10.30
CA LYS A 242 -7.31 -12.91 -11.40
C LYS A 242 -6.23 -11.98 -11.95
N MET A 243 -5.11 -11.83 -11.24
CA MET A 243 -4.00 -10.99 -11.65
C MET A 243 -3.24 -11.62 -12.80
N GLU A 244 -2.95 -10.82 -13.82
CA GLU A 244 -2.13 -11.21 -14.95
C GLU A 244 -0.66 -10.90 -14.68
N PHE A 245 0.22 -11.85 -15.01
CA PHE A 245 1.66 -11.66 -14.87
C PHE A 245 2.33 -11.50 -16.24
N ILE A 246 3.07 -10.41 -16.39
CA ILE A 246 3.88 -10.16 -17.58
C ILE A 246 5.36 -10.36 -17.29
N ASN A 247 6.11 -10.74 -18.33
CA ASN A 247 7.56 -10.73 -18.29
C ASN A 247 8.02 -9.30 -18.60
N ALA A 248 8.66 -8.66 -17.63
CA ALA A 248 9.24 -7.36 -17.86
C ALA A 248 10.43 -7.46 -18.84
N PRO A 249 10.67 -6.45 -19.70
CA PRO A 249 11.73 -6.47 -20.71
C PRO A 249 13.12 -6.23 -20.09
N TYR A 250 13.54 -7.11 -19.19
CA TYR A 250 14.90 -7.12 -18.64
C TYR A 250 15.60 -8.41 -19.01
N THR A 251 16.72 -8.26 -19.69
CA THR A 251 17.83 -9.20 -19.59
C THR A 251 18.55 -8.88 -18.28
N ASP A 252 18.76 -9.90 -17.44
CA ASP A 252 19.66 -9.75 -16.29
C ASP A 252 21.06 -9.45 -16.87
N GLN A 253 21.47 -8.18 -16.85
CA GLN A 253 22.84 -7.73 -17.13
C GLN A 253 23.60 -7.59 -15.82
#